data_AF-M1BPP7-F1
#
_entry.id   AF-M1BPP7-F1
#
_cell.length_a   1.000
_cell.length_b   1.000
_cell.length_c   1.000
_cell.angle_alpha   90.00
_cell.angle_beta   90.00
_cell.angle_gamma   90.00
#
_symmetry.space_group_name_H-M   'P 1'
#
loop_
_entity.id
_entity.type
_entity.pdbx_description
1 polymer ?
#
loop_
_entity_poly.entity_id
_entity_poly.type
_entity_poly.pdbx_seq_one_letter_code
_entity_poly.pdbx_strand_id
1 'polypeptide(L)'
;MAAAQSATNVRATYHLYNPQNINWDLRTASAYCATWDADKPLAWRQRYGWTAFCGPAGPRGQASCGRCLRVTNTGTGTQETVRIVDQCSNGGLDLDVNVFNRLDTNGLGYQRGNLNVNYEFVNC
;
A
#
# COMPACT_ATOMS: atom_id res chain seq x y z
N MET A 1 13.52 18.13 -10.43
CA MET A 1 13.21 17.00 -11.33
C MET A 1 11.93 16.37 -10.82
N ALA A 2 10.88 16.27 -11.63
CA ALA A 2 9.68 15.57 -11.21
C ALA A 2 10.01 14.07 -11.16
N ALA A 3 10.05 13.48 -9.97
CA ALA A 3 10.14 12.03 -9.86
C ALA A 3 8.92 11.43 -10.57
N ALA A 4 9.13 10.40 -11.40
CA ALA A 4 8.02 9.67 -12.00
C ALA A 4 7.06 9.23 -10.87
N GLN A 5 5.77 9.52 -11.05
CA GLN A 5 4.74 9.26 -10.03
C GLN A 5 4.08 7.88 -10.22
N SER A 6 4.72 7.01 -11.00
CA SER A 6 4.22 5.67 -11.30
C SER A 6 5.37 4.74 -11.63
N ALA A 7 5.12 3.44 -11.49
CA ALA A 7 6.03 2.39 -11.95
C ALA A 7 5.24 1.13 -12.34
N THR A 8 5.85 0.32 -13.19
CA THR A 8 5.24 -0.90 -13.74
C THR A 8 6.02 -2.14 -13.34
N ASN A 9 5.33 -3.29 -13.29
CA ASN A 9 5.91 -4.60 -12.99
C ASN A 9 6.70 -4.64 -11.66
N VAL A 10 6.13 -3.99 -10.64
CA VAL A 10 6.70 -3.87 -9.30
C VAL A 10 6.24 -5.03 -8.44
N ARG A 11 7.14 -5.55 -7.59
CA ARG A 11 6.79 -6.59 -6.62
C ARG A 11 5.92 -6.01 -5.51
N ALA A 12 4.77 -6.63 -5.24
CA ALA A 12 3.96 -6.35 -4.07
C ALA A 12 3.85 -7.61 -3.22
N THR A 13 4.35 -7.56 -1.98
CA THR A 13 4.10 -8.59 -0.97
C THR A 13 2.90 -8.22 -0.11
N TYR A 14 2.65 -8.99 0.95
CA TYR A 14 1.64 -8.63 1.93
C TYR A 14 2.18 -8.71 3.36
N HIS A 15 1.59 -7.88 4.21
CA HIS A 15 1.77 -7.84 5.64
C HIS A 15 0.42 -7.95 6.36
N LEU A 16 0.43 -8.49 7.58
CA LEU A 16 -0.77 -8.72 8.39
C LEU A 16 -1.13 -7.49 9.25
N TYR A 17 -1.24 -6.30 8.63
CA TYR A 17 -1.64 -5.09 9.37
C TYR A 17 -3.02 -5.27 10.02
N ASN A 18 -3.96 -5.86 9.29
CA ASN A 18 -5.35 -6.07 9.71
C ASN A 18 -5.95 -4.82 10.38
N PRO A 19 -5.94 -3.66 9.69
CA PRO A 19 -6.34 -2.38 10.28
C PRO A 19 -7.74 -2.44 10.90
N GLN A 20 -8.62 -3.29 10.35
CA GLN A 20 -9.96 -3.48 10.86
C GLN A 20 -10.06 -4.07 12.26
N ASN A 21 -9.06 -4.84 12.67
CA ASN A 21 -9.00 -5.46 14.00
C ASN A 21 -8.39 -4.51 15.05
N ILE A 22 -7.77 -3.42 14.60
CA ILE A 22 -7.04 -2.46 15.45
C ILE A 22 -7.62 -1.05 15.37
N ASN A 23 -8.90 -0.93 15.00
CA ASN A 23 -9.59 0.35 14.84
C ASN A 23 -8.84 1.35 13.93
N TRP A 24 -8.17 0.82 12.90
CA TRP A 24 -7.33 1.54 11.94
C TRP A 24 -6.29 2.43 12.64
N ASP A 25 -5.81 2.03 13.82
CA ASP A 25 -4.81 2.77 14.58
C ASP A 25 -3.39 2.47 14.05
N LEU A 26 -2.76 3.48 13.46
CA LEU A 26 -1.41 3.36 12.90
C LEU A 26 -0.37 3.04 14.00
N ARG A 27 -0.62 3.46 15.25
CA ARG A 27 0.29 3.20 16.38
C ARG A 27 0.26 1.74 16.79
N THR A 28 -0.92 1.12 16.83
CA THR A 28 -1.05 -0.31 17.12
C THR A 28 -0.35 -1.16 16.06
N ALA A 29 -0.43 -0.75 14.80
CA ALA A 29 0.31 -1.40 13.70
C ALA A 29 1.82 -1.10 13.72
N SER A 30 2.31 -0.23 14.60
CA SER A 30 3.69 0.29 14.58
C SER A 30 4.13 0.82 13.21
N ALA A 31 3.17 1.38 12.46
CA ALA A 31 3.41 1.85 11.11
C ALA A 31 4.29 3.11 11.13
N TYR A 32 5.27 3.20 10.23
CA TYR A 32 6.22 4.32 10.19
C TYR A 32 5.55 5.70 10.15
N CYS A 33 4.42 5.83 9.44
CA CYS A 33 3.70 7.10 9.33
C CYS A 33 2.88 7.47 10.57
N ALA A 34 2.82 6.62 11.60
CA ALA A 34 2.08 6.90 12.84
C ALA A 34 2.52 8.20 13.52
N THR A 35 3.81 8.58 13.37
CA THR A 35 4.37 9.84 13.89
C THR A 35 3.60 11.07 13.42
N TRP A 36 3.01 11.05 12.22
CA TRP A 36 2.36 12.21 11.60
C TRP A 36 0.87 12.00 11.31
N ASP A 37 0.45 10.76 11.06
CA ASP A 37 -0.87 10.46 10.51
C ASP A 37 -1.81 9.75 11.50
N ALA A 38 -1.32 9.30 12.66
CA ALA A 38 -2.13 8.49 13.58
C ALA A 38 -3.33 9.26 14.18
N ASP A 39 -3.22 10.58 14.35
CA ASP A 39 -4.29 11.42 14.90
C ASP A 39 -5.27 11.93 13.85
N LYS A 40 -5.13 11.51 12.59
CA LYS A 40 -6.12 11.85 11.56
C LYS A 40 -7.47 11.18 11.88
N PRO A 41 -8.59 11.79 11.44
CA PRO A 41 -9.93 11.25 11.71
C PRO A 41 -10.05 9.80 11.28
N LEU A 42 -10.82 8.98 12.02
CA LEU A 42 -11.04 7.57 11.69
C LEU A 42 -11.53 7.40 10.24
N ALA A 43 -12.45 8.26 9.79
CA ALA A 43 -12.94 8.29 8.42
C ALA A 43 -11.81 8.43 7.37
N TRP A 44 -10.73 9.15 7.67
CA TRP A 44 -9.56 9.26 6.81
C TRP A 44 -8.70 7.99 6.83
N ARG A 45 -8.49 7.42 8.04
CA ARG A 45 -7.66 6.23 8.26
C ARG A 45 -8.28 4.97 7.64
N GLN A 46 -9.61 4.88 7.61
CA GLN A 46 -10.36 3.73 7.08
C GLN A 46 -10.83 3.86 5.64
N ARG A 47 -10.62 5.00 4.98
CA ARG A 47 -11.15 5.26 3.63
C ARG A 47 -10.58 4.32 2.57
N TYR A 48 -9.33 3.91 2.71
CA TYR A 48 -8.59 3.09 1.75
C TYR A 48 -7.83 1.99 2.49
N GLY A 49 -7.57 0.88 1.80
CA GLY A 49 -6.69 -0.17 2.31
C GLY A 49 -5.27 0.33 2.56
N TRP A 50 -4.52 -0.33 3.44
CA TRP A 50 -3.19 0.12 3.86
C TRP A 50 -2.08 -0.56 3.05
N THR A 51 -0.94 0.13 2.90
CA THR A 51 0.29 -0.42 2.33
C THR A 51 1.53 0.26 2.92
N ALA A 52 2.63 -0.49 2.98
CA ALA A 52 3.97 0.08 3.00
C ALA A 52 4.43 0.43 1.58
N PHE A 53 5.31 1.42 1.45
CA PHE A 53 5.84 1.83 0.16
C PHE A 53 7.35 2.05 0.15
N CYS A 54 8.01 1.47 -0.85
CA CYS A 54 9.43 1.63 -1.13
C CYS A 54 9.72 1.42 -2.63
N GLY A 55 8.73 1.69 -3.48
CA GLY A 55 8.77 1.45 -4.92
C GLY A 55 9.80 2.31 -5.66
N PRO A 56 10.20 1.93 -6.88
CA PRO A 56 11.31 2.53 -7.62
C PRO A 56 11.09 4.01 -8.00
N ALA A 57 9.85 4.49 -8.01
CA ALA A 57 9.47 5.83 -8.46
C ALA A 57 8.48 6.52 -7.52
N GLY A 58 8.67 7.81 -7.26
CA GLY A 58 7.85 8.62 -6.36
C GLY A 58 8.51 8.90 -5.01
N PRO A 59 7.89 9.73 -4.15
CA PRO A 59 8.43 10.02 -2.82
C PRO A 59 8.47 8.75 -1.95
N ARG A 60 9.44 8.69 -1.04
CA ARG A 60 9.57 7.60 -0.05
C ARG A 60 9.70 8.18 1.36
N GLY A 61 9.56 7.31 2.36
CA GLY A 61 9.65 7.69 3.77
C GLY A 61 8.56 8.69 4.14
N GLN A 62 8.92 9.72 4.91
CA GLN A 62 7.95 10.70 5.40
C GLN A 62 7.17 11.39 4.27
N ALA A 63 7.82 11.68 3.14
CA ALA A 63 7.19 12.38 2.01
C ALA A 63 6.10 11.56 1.30
N SER A 64 6.04 10.24 1.53
CA SER A 64 4.96 9.37 1.04
C SER A 64 3.82 9.15 2.02
N CYS A 65 4.00 9.47 3.31
CA CYS A 65 3.00 9.22 4.33
C CYS A 65 1.64 9.87 4.00
N GLY A 66 0.59 9.05 4.08
CA GLY A 66 -0.78 9.47 3.84
C GLY A 66 -1.15 9.68 2.37
N ARG A 67 -0.22 9.54 1.42
CA ARG A 67 -0.53 9.60 -0.03
C ARG A 67 -1.22 8.32 -0.49
N CYS A 68 -1.95 8.41 -1.61
CA CYS A 68 -2.67 7.28 -2.18
C CYS A 68 -2.02 6.77 -3.47
N LEU A 69 -2.10 5.46 -3.67
CA LEU A 69 -1.69 4.76 -4.88
C LEU A 69 -2.88 4.05 -5.49
N ARG A 70 -3.07 4.16 -6.79
CA ARG A 70 -3.88 3.20 -7.56
C ARG A 70 -2.99 2.04 -7.94
N VAL A 71 -3.25 0.86 -7.39
CA VAL A 71 -2.49 -0.36 -7.61
C VAL A 71 -3.26 -1.26 -8.56
N THR A 72 -2.60 -1.80 -9.56
CA THR A 72 -3.18 -2.70 -10.58
C THR A 72 -2.41 -4.01 -10.61
N ASN A 73 -3.08 -5.14 -10.37
CA ASN A 73 -2.49 -6.46 -10.58
C ASN A 73 -2.28 -6.70 -12.07
N THR A 74 -1.03 -6.95 -12.50
CA THR A 74 -0.71 -7.12 -13.92
C THR A 74 -1.23 -8.44 -14.49
N GLY A 75 -1.47 -9.44 -13.66
CA GLY A 75 -1.95 -10.75 -14.08
C GLY A 75 -3.46 -10.81 -14.31
N THR A 76 -4.24 -10.03 -13.57
CA THR A 76 -5.71 -10.08 -13.60
C THR A 76 -6.36 -8.78 -14.04
N GLY A 77 -5.62 -7.66 -14.03
CA GLY A 77 -6.15 -6.33 -14.29
C GLY A 77 -6.95 -5.73 -13.12
N THR A 78 -7.15 -6.46 -12.02
CA THR A 78 -7.86 -5.96 -10.83
C THR A 78 -7.12 -4.76 -10.23
N GLN A 79 -7.88 -3.75 -9.79
CA GLN A 79 -7.34 -2.51 -9.25
C GLN A 79 -7.93 -2.16 -7.89
N GLU A 80 -7.13 -1.51 -7.06
CA GLU A 80 -7.57 -0.94 -5.79
C GLU A 80 -6.79 0.34 -5.48
N THR A 81 -7.43 1.31 -4.83
CA THR A 81 -6.74 2.49 -4.28
C THR A 81 -6.36 2.23 -2.83
N VAL A 82 -5.09 2.41 -2.51
CA VAL A 82 -4.51 2.16 -1.19
C VAL A 82 -3.85 3.42 -0.64
N ARG A 83 -3.73 3.51 0.68
CA ARG A 83 -3.02 4.57 1.38
C ARG A 83 -1.69 4.06 1.91
N ILE A 84 -0.64 4.84 1.66
CA ILE A 84 0.69 4.59 2.21
C ILE A 84 0.68 4.98 3.70
N VAL A 85 0.89 4.00 4.56
CA VAL A 85 0.97 4.18 6.03
C VAL A 85 2.33 3.78 6.59
N ASP A 86 3.18 3.17 5.77
CA ASP A 86 4.44 2.60 6.23
C ASP A 86 5.51 2.62 5.13
N GLN A 87 6.73 2.27 5.50
CA GLN A 87 7.87 2.10 4.59
C GLN A 87 8.32 0.64 4.54
N CYS A 88 8.90 0.23 3.41
CA CYS A 88 9.44 -1.12 3.24
C CYS A 88 10.88 -1.09 2.69
N SER A 89 11.48 -2.27 2.52
CA SER A 89 12.82 -2.46 1.94
C SER A 89 12.87 -3.44 0.76
N ASN A 90 11.71 -3.89 0.26
CA ASN A 90 11.60 -4.88 -0.83
C ASN A 90 11.65 -4.25 -2.25
N GLY A 91 11.82 -2.93 -2.35
CA GLY A 91 11.83 -2.19 -3.62
C GLY A 91 10.48 -2.04 -4.30
N GLY A 92 9.37 -2.23 -3.56
CA GLY A 92 8.02 -2.20 -4.13
C GLY A 92 6.95 -1.77 -3.13
N LEU A 93 5.95 -2.63 -2.95
CA LEU A 93 4.85 -2.43 -2.00
C LEU A 93 4.80 -3.60 -1.02
N ASP A 94 4.27 -3.32 0.17
CA ASP A 94 3.85 -4.35 1.13
C ASP A 94 2.42 -4.07 1.57
N LEU A 95 1.48 -4.75 0.91
CA LEU A 95 0.04 -4.48 1.05
C LEU A 95 -0.49 -5.07 2.36
N ASP A 96 -1.53 -4.48 2.96
CA ASP A 96 -2.33 -5.26 3.91
C ASP A 96 -2.88 -6.53 3.24
N VAL A 97 -2.88 -7.65 3.96
CA VAL A 97 -3.32 -8.95 3.43
C VAL A 97 -4.72 -8.91 2.83
N ASN A 98 -5.64 -8.10 3.37
CA ASN A 98 -6.99 -8.00 2.85
C ASN A 98 -7.02 -7.27 1.50
N VAL A 99 -6.14 -6.28 1.30
CA VAL A 99 -5.93 -5.62 -0.01
C VAL A 99 -5.30 -6.59 -0.99
N PHE A 100 -4.24 -7.30 -0.57
CA PHE A 100 -3.57 -8.29 -1.41
C PHE A 100 -4.56 -9.33 -1.94
N ASN A 101 -5.38 -9.90 -1.05
CA ASN A 101 -6.37 -10.92 -1.41
C ASN A 101 -7.45 -10.39 -2.38
N ARG A 102 -7.86 -9.12 -2.25
CA ARG A 102 -8.79 -8.49 -3.21
C ARG A 102 -8.18 -8.27 -4.59
N LEU A 103 -6.87 -7.99 -4.65
CA LEU A 103 -6.14 -7.87 -5.92
C LEU A 103 -5.82 -9.24 -6.54
N ASP A 104 -5.57 -10.26 -5.72
CA ASP A 104 -5.20 -11.63 -6.14
C ASP A 104 -6.41 -12.50 -6.52
N THR A 105 -7.22 -12.03 -7.48
CA THR A 105 -8.49 -12.68 -7.86
C THR A 105 -8.34 -14.06 -8.50
N ASN A 106 -7.13 -14.48 -8.87
CA ASN A 106 -6.84 -15.82 -9.39
C ASN A 106 -5.99 -16.68 -8.43
N GLY A 107 -5.67 -16.17 -7.23
CA GLY A 107 -4.94 -16.90 -6.18
C GLY A 107 -3.46 -17.19 -6.48
N LEU A 108 -2.93 -16.76 -7.64
CA LEU A 108 -1.54 -17.05 -8.01
C LEU A 108 -0.54 -16.23 -7.21
N GLY A 109 -0.94 -15.03 -6.78
CA GLY A 109 -0.12 -14.16 -5.95
C GLY A 109 0.17 -14.79 -4.60
N TYR A 110 -0.85 -15.32 -3.94
CA TYR A 110 -0.74 -15.99 -2.65
C TYR A 110 0.15 -17.23 -2.74
N GLN A 111 -0.04 -18.06 -3.79
CA GLN A 111 0.80 -19.23 -4.03
C GLN A 111 2.29 -18.88 -4.24
N ARG A 112 2.57 -17.73 -4.85
CA ARG A 112 3.94 -17.24 -5.11
C ARG A 112 4.51 -16.39 -3.97
N GLY A 113 3.67 -15.97 -3.02
CA GLY A 113 4.02 -15.02 -1.96
C GLY A 113 4.16 -13.56 -2.43
N ASN A 114 3.78 -13.23 -3.67
CA ASN A 114 3.79 -11.86 -4.17
C ASN A 114 2.91 -11.67 -5.42
N LEU A 115 2.45 -10.44 -5.63
CA LEU A 115 1.91 -9.96 -6.90
C LEU A 115 2.98 -9.21 -7.70
N ASN A 116 2.76 -9.15 -9.01
CA ASN A 116 3.38 -8.16 -9.88
C ASN A 116 2.32 -7.08 -10.15
N VAL A 117 2.63 -5.83 -9.83
CA VAL A 117 1.68 -4.72 -9.90
C VAL A 117 2.24 -3.52 -10.66
N ASN A 118 1.33 -2.74 -11.24
CA ASN A 118 1.61 -1.36 -11.60
C ASN A 118 1.05 -0.46 -10.51
N TYR A 119 1.69 0.68 -10.25
CA TYR A 119 1.11 1.70 -9.37
C TYR A 119 1.26 3.10 -9.95
N GLU A 120 0.36 3.97 -9.52
CA GLU A 120 0.37 5.40 -9.81
C GLU A 120 -0.07 6.17 -8.56
N PHE A 121 0.63 7.26 -8.23
CA PHE A 121 0.16 8.19 -7.19
C PHE A 121 -1.08 8.92 -7.68
N VAL A 122 -2.14 8.87 -6.88
CA VAL A 122 -3.44 9.50 -7.17
C VAL A 122 -3.87 10.40 -6.02
N ASN A 123 -4.83 11.28 -6.29
CA ASN A 123 -5.50 12.01 -5.23
C ASN A 123 -6.34 11.05 -4.39
N CYS A 124 -6.20 11.18 -3.07
CA CYS A 124 -7.16 10.70 -2.09
C CYS A 124 -8.36 11.68 -2.05
#